data_AF-A0A9X1TKP7-F1
#
_entry.id   AF-A0A9X1TKP7-F1
#
_cell.length_a   1.000
_cell.length_b   1.000
_cell.length_c   1.000
_cell.angle_alpha   90.00
_cell.angle_beta   90.00
_cell.angle_gamma   90.00
#
_symmetry.space_group_name_H-M   'P 1'
#
loop_
_entity.id
_entity.type
_entity.pdbx_description
1 polymer ?
#
loop_
_entity_poly.entity_id
_entity_poly.type
_entity_poly.pdbx_seq_one_letter_code
_entity_poly.pdbx_strand_id
1 'polypeptide(L)'
;MRTIAIQLKWLCLIQVFLLSGFASQAQTKQNKNRTVSFKKQVLIKKFISEGAAMGDVNKDGKKDILAGAFWFEAPSWKAHELAKPDSFIVNGGYSDSFLDFAMDVNQDGWIDLIRIDWPGKASVWHENPKGKAGYWPTHVIHSSVGNESPMLVDIDGDGRLDLLGNDPTAKKVIWLQAPVKKGETKWEKFTISNDETIATHMYTHGIGYGDINGDGRKDVLVKNGWWEGPAEGPAKVAKDGDWKFHPADLGKDCSQMYVMDLNGDGLNDVLTASAHDYGIWWHEQGKDDKGESTWRHHSIDNTFSQTHGLALADINGDGNIDFVTGKRYFAHHGNDPGEFEPAVIYWFEYKPGKVPSWTRHEIDNDSGVGLHVTIEDLNKDGLLDIVTGNKKGVRIFTQSR
;
A
#
# COMPACT_ATOMS: atom_id res chain seq x y z
N MET A 1 6.75 -6.46 -84.87
CA MET A 1 6.48 -5.09 -84.39
C MET A 1 5.81 -5.18 -83.03
N ARG A 2 6.46 -4.59 -82.02
CA ARG A 2 5.90 -3.90 -80.84
C ARG A 2 4.71 -4.52 -80.06
N THR A 3 5.05 -4.83 -78.80
CA THR A 3 4.33 -4.56 -77.52
C THR A 3 3.36 -5.59 -76.90
N ILE A 4 3.88 -6.27 -75.86
CA ILE A 4 3.39 -6.42 -74.47
C ILE A 4 1.94 -6.88 -74.24
N ALA A 5 1.76 -8.07 -73.64
CA ALA A 5 1.44 -8.20 -72.20
C ALA A 5 1.32 -9.67 -71.76
N ILE A 6 1.91 -9.93 -70.60
CA ILE A 6 2.05 -11.20 -69.88
C ILE A 6 0.74 -11.58 -69.19
N GLN A 7 0.30 -12.85 -69.30
CA GLN A 7 -0.35 -13.59 -68.20
C GLN A 7 -0.17 -15.11 -68.42
N LEU A 8 0.77 -15.72 -67.68
CA LEU A 8 0.82 -17.17 -67.50
C LEU A 8 -0.07 -17.55 -66.30
N LYS A 9 -1.06 -18.39 -66.58
CA LYS A 9 -1.88 -19.08 -65.58
C LYS A 9 -1.03 -20.11 -64.84
N TRP A 10 -0.98 -20.02 -63.51
CA TRP A 10 -0.64 -21.14 -62.63
C TRP A 10 -1.82 -21.37 -61.69
N LEU A 11 -2.31 -22.61 -61.68
CA LEU A 11 -3.33 -23.09 -60.75
C LEU A 11 -2.76 -23.05 -59.33
N CYS A 12 -3.34 -22.26 -58.44
CA CYS A 12 -3.22 -22.47 -57.00
C CYS A 12 -4.38 -23.33 -56.52
N LEU A 13 -4.08 -24.51 -55.97
CA LEU A 13 -5.00 -25.29 -55.17
C LEU A 13 -5.44 -24.45 -53.96
N ILE A 14 -6.74 -24.17 -53.87
CA ILE A 14 -7.36 -23.66 -52.66
C ILE A 14 -7.61 -24.87 -51.75
N GLN A 15 -6.74 -25.08 -50.76
CA GLN A 15 -7.08 -25.89 -49.60
C GLN A 15 -7.88 -25.03 -48.63
N VAL A 16 -9.18 -25.34 -48.52
CA VAL A 16 -10.05 -24.85 -47.45
C VAL A 16 -9.61 -25.54 -46.16
N PHE A 17 -8.88 -24.84 -45.31
CA PHE A 17 -8.75 -25.23 -43.90
C PHE A 17 -9.99 -24.71 -43.15
N LEU A 18 -10.85 -25.66 -42.78
CA LEU A 18 -11.88 -25.47 -41.77
C LEU A 18 -11.21 -25.10 -40.45
N LEU A 19 -11.33 -23.82 -40.04
CA LEU A 19 -11.06 -23.38 -38.68
C LEU A 19 -12.15 -23.93 -37.76
N SER A 20 -11.93 -25.12 -37.21
CA SER A 20 -12.66 -25.59 -36.04
C SER A 20 -12.26 -24.73 -34.85
N GLY A 21 -13.19 -23.91 -34.38
CA GLY A 21 -13.03 -23.07 -33.20
C GLY A 21 -12.70 -23.92 -31.97
N PHE A 22 -11.48 -23.76 -31.45
CA PHE A 22 -11.20 -24.09 -30.06
C PHE A 22 -11.74 -22.94 -29.21
N ALA A 23 -13.00 -23.07 -28.79
CA ALA A 23 -13.48 -22.33 -27.64
C ALA A 23 -12.64 -22.76 -26.43
N SER A 24 -11.76 -21.88 -25.97
CA SER A 24 -11.11 -22.01 -24.68
C SER A 24 -12.20 -21.95 -23.61
N GLN A 25 -12.68 -23.12 -23.17
CA GLN A 25 -13.34 -23.22 -21.87
C GLN A 25 -12.26 -22.98 -20.82
N ALA A 26 -12.08 -21.72 -20.43
CA ALA A 26 -11.51 -21.40 -19.14
C ALA A 26 -12.45 -22.04 -18.09
N GLN A 27 -12.03 -23.18 -17.56
CA GLN A 27 -12.62 -23.72 -16.34
C GLN A 27 -12.25 -22.76 -15.21
N THR A 28 -13.11 -21.78 -14.97
CA THR A 28 -13.20 -21.13 -13.66
C THR A 28 -13.70 -22.18 -12.68
N LYS A 29 -12.77 -22.93 -12.08
CA LYS A 29 -13.04 -23.58 -10.79
C LYS A 29 -13.21 -22.47 -9.77
N GLN A 30 -14.43 -21.94 -9.66
CA GLN A 30 -14.86 -21.30 -8.42
C GLN A 30 -14.72 -22.35 -7.32
N ASN A 31 -13.68 -22.23 -6.50
CA ASN A 31 -13.58 -22.97 -5.24
C ASN A 31 -14.66 -22.44 -4.30
N LYS A 32 -15.88 -22.96 -4.44
CA LYS A 32 -16.97 -22.74 -3.50
C LYS A 32 -16.55 -23.32 -2.12
N ASN A 33 -16.59 -22.46 -1.11
CA ASN A 33 -16.43 -22.75 0.33
C ASN A 33 -15.06 -23.29 0.78
N ARG A 34 -14.04 -22.43 0.80
CA ARG A 34 -12.93 -22.61 1.74
C ARG A 34 -13.08 -21.59 2.86
N THR A 35 -13.32 -22.06 4.08
CA THR A 35 -13.41 -21.18 5.25
C THR A 35 -12.02 -20.59 5.50
N VAL A 36 -11.86 -19.30 5.25
CA VAL A 36 -10.62 -18.58 5.60
C VAL A 36 -10.56 -18.46 7.12
N SER A 37 -9.43 -18.83 7.70
CA SER A 37 -9.14 -18.61 9.12
C SER A 37 -7.68 -18.25 9.33
N PHE A 38 -7.36 -17.64 10.46
CA PHE A 38 -6.02 -17.17 10.77
C PHE A 38 -5.51 -17.73 12.09
N LYS A 39 -4.25 -18.17 12.09
CA LYS A 39 -3.53 -18.57 13.29
C LYS A 39 -2.61 -17.43 13.73
N LYS A 40 -2.92 -16.85 14.89
CA LYS A 40 -2.10 -15.81 15.51
C LYS A 40 -0.81 -16.35 16.12
N GLN A 41 0.29 -15.65 15.88
CA GLN A 41 1.57 -15.80 16.58
C GLN A 41 2.02 -14.42 17.09
N VAL A 42 2.47 -14.36 18.34
CA VAL A 42 2.99 -13.13 18.95
C VAL A 42 4.51 -13.19 18.93
N LEU A 43 5.16 -12.29 18.21
CA LEU A 43 6.62 -12.24 18.14
C LEU A 43 7.20 -11.47 19.33
N ILE A 44 6.58 -10.34 19.65
CA ILE A 44 6.94 -9.51 20.79
C ILE A 44 5.71 -8.75 21.30
N LYS A 45 5.61 -8.54 22.61
CA LYS A 45 4.52 -7.76 23.24
C LYS A 45 4.90 -6.32 23.56
N LYS A 46 6.20 -6.00 23.50
CA LYS A 46 6.72 -4.64 23.74
C LYS A 46 6.37 -3.75 22.56
N PHE A 47 6.04 -2.50 22.83
CA PHE A 47 5.87 -1.49 21.79
C PHE A 47 7.23 -1.10 21.23
N ILE A 48 7.54 -1.56 20.01
CA ILE A 48 8.81 -1.33 19.32
C ILE A 48 8.66 -0.66 17.95
N SER A 49 7.45 -0.67 17.37
CA SER A 49 7.11 -0.08 16.07
C SER A 49 5.58 0.01 15.92
N GLU A 50 5.11 0.94 15.09
CA GLU A 50 3.72 1.03 14.57
C GLU A 50 3.60 0.45 13.14
N GLY A 51 4.69 -0.13 12.63
CA GLY A 51 4.77 -0.82 11.35
C GLY A 51 5.46 -2.17 11.50
N ALA A 52 5.40 -2.95 10.42
CA ALA A 52 6.20 -4.15 10.25
C ALA A 52 6.26 -4.49 8.76
N ALA A 53 7.37 -5.10 8.32
CA ALA A 53 7.59 -5.53 6.95
C ALA A 53 7.92 -7.02 6.88
N MET A 54 7.84 -7.62 5.68
CA MET A 54 8.28 -8.98 5.42
C MET A 54 9.42 -8.99 4.39
N GLY A 55 10.40 -9.87 4.56
CA GLY A 55 11.44 -10.08 3.55
C GLY A 55 12.47 -11.13 3.94
N ASP A 56 13.09 -11.78 2.96
CA ASP A 56 14.14 -12.78 3.18
C ASP A 56 15.47 -12.09 3.55
N VAL A 57 15.66 -11.83 4.84
CA VAL A 57 16.76 -11.00 5.36
C VAL A 57 18.08 -11.76 5.35
N ASN A 58 18.03 -13.08 5.57
CA ASN A 58 19.21 -13.94 5.71
C ASN A 58 19.50 -14.82 4.48
N LYS A 59 18.69 -14.73 3.41
CA LYS A 59 18.78 -15.52 2.17
C LYS A 59 18.58 -17.02 2.38
N ASP A 60 17.81 -17.41 3.38
CA ASP A 60 17.49 -18.82 3.62
C ASP A 60 16.27 -19.31 2.83
N GLY A 61 15.64 -18.42 2.05
CA GLY A 61 14.46 -18.69 1.25
C GLY A 61 13.16 -18.58 2.02
N LYS A 62 13.16 -18.15 3.28
CA LYS A 62 11.97 -17.84 4.07
C LYS A 62 11.90 -16.34 4.30
N LYS A 63 10.68 -15.80 4.34
CA LYS A 63 10.50 -14.40 4.71
C LYS A 63 10.58 -14.26 6.22
N ASP A 64 11.40 -13.32 6.65
CA ASP A 64 11.52 -12.83 8.02
C ASP A 64 10.62 -11.62 8.23
N ILE A 65 10.41 -11.23 9.50
CA ILE A 65 9.67 -10.01 9.84
C ILE A 65 10.65 -8.93 10.28
N LEU A 66 10.54 -7.71 9.75
CA LEU A 66 11.30 -6.54 10.19
C LEU A 66 10.36 -5.56 10.88
N ALA A 67 10.74 -5.01 12.04
CA ALA A 67 9.96 -4.01 12.75
C ALA A 67 10.86 -3.15 13.66
N GLY A 68 10.91 -1.84 13.41
CA GLY A 68 11.73 -0.89 14.16
C GLY A 68 13.20 -1.32 14.27
N ALA A 69 13.67 -1.57 15.49
CA ALA A 69 15.07 -1.95 15.75
C ALA A 69 15.33 -3.47 15.66
N PHE A 70 14.36 -4.27 15.22
CA PHE A 70 14.45 -5.73 15.22
C PHE A 70 14.11 -6.35 13.87
N TRP A 71 14.70 -7.52 13.61
CA TRP A 71 14.14 -8.50 12.68
C TRP A 71 13.97 -9.86 13.37
N PHE A 72 13.00 -10.65 12.92
CA PHE A 72 12.60 -11.92 13.52
C PHE A 72 12.76 -13.06 12.51
N GLU A 73 13.69 -13.96 12.79
CA GLU A 73 14.14 -15.01 11.89
C GLU A 73 13.15 -16.17 11.77
N ALA A 74 12.59 -16.39 10.60
CA ALA A 74 11.70 -17.51 10.31
C ALA A 74 12.46 -18.85 10.33
N PRO A 75 11.81 -19.98 10.70
CA PRO A 75 10.47 -20.09 11.25
C PRO A 75 10.44 -20.02 12.79
N SER A 76 11.61 -19.86 13.43
CA SER A 76 11.73 -19.86 14.89
C SER A 76 11.29 -18.55 15.54
N TRP A 77 11.20 -17.49 14.72
CA TRP A 77 10.97 -16.10 15.10
C TRP A 77 11.97 -15.57 16.11
N LYS A 78 13.21 -16.05 16.03
CA LYS A 78 14.30 -15.55 16.86
C LYS A 78 14.54 -14.07 16.55
N ALA A 79 14.44 -13.23 17.57
CA ALA A 79 14.69 -11.80 17.43
C ALA A 79 16.20 -11.51 17.29
N HIS A 80 16.53 -10.59 16.40
CA HIS A 80 17.87 -10.04 16.18
C HIS A 80 17.78 -8.52 16.15
N GLU A 81 18.80 -7.87 16.68
CA GLU A 81 18.88 -6.41 16.72
C GLU A 81 19.50 -5.91 15.39
N LEU A 82 18.74 -5.12 14.62
CA LEU A 82 19.27 -4.45 13.43
C LEU A 82 19.76 -3.03 13.75
N ALA A 83 19.18 -2.38 14.74
CA ALA A 83 19.62 -1.10 15.27
C ALA A 83 19.64 -1.17 16.79
N LYS A 84 20.15 -0.11 17.44
CA LYS A 84 20.10 -0.02 18.90
C LYS A 84 18.64 -0.18 19.37
N PRO A 85 18.33 -1.20 20.18
CA PRO A 85 16.96 -1.43 20.62
C PRO A 85 16.38 -0.25 21.39
N ASP A 86 15.11 0.01 21.14
CA ASP A 86 14.28 0.88 21.96
C ASP A 86 12.94 0.19 22.25
N SER A 87 12.26 0.66 23.28
CA SER A 87 10.88 0.31 23.57
C SER A 87 10.14 1.53 24.06
N PHE A 88 8.95 1.74 23.52
CA PHE A 88 8.21 2.97 23.71
C PHE A 88 7.09 2.82 24.71
N ILE A 89 6.64 3.95 25.24
CA ILE A 89 5.55 4.01 26.20
C ILE A 89 4.22 3.90 25.44
N VAL A 90 3.42 2.90 25.79
CA VAL A 90 2.14 2.60 25.14
C VAL A 90 1.13 3.75 25.26
N ASN A 91 0.96 4.28 26.47
CA ASN A 91 0.09 5.45 26.71
C ASN A 91 0.96 6.64 27.13
N GLY A 92 1.13 7.63 26.25
CA GLY A 92 1.97 8.81 26.46
C GLY A 92 3.24 8.86 25.60
N GLY A 93 3.43 7.90 24.69
CA GLY A 93 4.58 7.85 23.77
C GLY A 93 4.22 7.43 22.35
N TYR A 94 5.16 7.68 21.45
CA TYR A 94 5.16 7.27 20.05
C TYR A 94 6.47 6.53 19.76
N SER A 95 6.46 5.60 18.81
CA SER A 95 7.69 5.01 18.27
C SER A 95 8.40 5.99 17.35
N ASP A 96 9.69 5.79 17.15
CA ASP A 96 10.47 6.39 16.05
C ASP A 96 10.39 5.53 14.76
N SER A 97 9.42 4.61 14.70
CA SER A 97 9.20 3.66 13.61
C SER A 97 7.69 3.60 13.40
N PHE A 98 7.19 4.47 12.53
CA PHE A 98 5.78 4.62 12.22
C PHE A 98 5.35 3.64 11.13
N LEU A 99 6.15 3.53 10.07
CA LEU A 99 5.98 2.56 9.00
C LEU A 99 7.32 1.90 8.71
N ASP A 100 7.25 0.60 8.39
CA ASP A 100 8.40 -0.23 8.06
C ASP A 100 8.13 -0.94 6.73
N PHE A 101 9.01 -0.76 5.74
CA PHE A 101 8.95 -1.45 4.45
C PHE A 101 10.24 -2.23 4.20
N ALA A 102 10.17 -3.29 3.41
CA ALA A 102 11.32 -4.11 3.04
C ALA A 102 11.60 -3.99 1.55
N MET A 103 12.83 -3.67 1.18
CA MET A 103 13.29 -3.60 -0.21
C MET A 103 14.79 -3.80 -0.27
N ASP A 104 15.29 -4.36 -1.37
CA ASP A 104 16.71 -4.27 -1.74
C ASP A 104 16.98 -2.85 -2.30
N VAL A 105 17.36 -1.92 -1.42
CA VAL A 105 17.40 -0.48 -1.74
C VAL A 105 18.54 -0.17 -2.70
N ASN A 106 19.70 -0.76 -2.44
CA ASN A 106 20.94 -0.54 -3.19
C ASN A 106 21.16 -1.59 -4.30
N GLN A 107 20.20 -2.50 -4.51
CA GLN A 107 20.23 -3.59 -5.50
C GLN A 107 21.44 -4.52 -5.35
N ASP A 108 21.86 -4.79 -4.12
CA ASP A 108 22.96 -5.70 -3.81
C ASP A 108 22.50 -7.16 -3.58
N GLY A 109 21.19 -7.37 -3.67
CA GLY A 109 20.49 -8.63 -3.55
C GLY A 109 20.05 -8.95 -2.13
N TRP A 110 20.29 -8.10 -1.13
CA TRP A 110 19.87 -8.31 0.25
C TRP A 110 18.71 -7.39 0.63
N ILE A 111 17.77 -7.89 1.43
CA ILE A 111 16.64 -7.09 1.88
C ILE A 111 17.10 -6.14 2.98
N ASP A 112 16.84 -4.85 2.76
CA ASP A 112 17.02 -3.75 3.70
C ASP A 112 15.68 -3.37 4.37
N LEU A 113 15.76 -2.61 5.46
CA LEU A 113 14.59 -2.01 6.12
C LEU A 113 14.50 -0.52 5.77
N ILE A 114 13.43 -0.09 5.13
CA ILE A 114 13.03 1.32 5.07
C ILE A 114 12.17 1.61 6.29
N ARG A 115 12.52 2.64 7.05
CA ARG A 115 11.80 3.09 8.23
C ARG A 115 11.37 4.53 8.06
N ILE A 116 10.07 4.77 8.23
CA ILE A 116 9.52 6.12 8.32
C ILE A 116 9.35 6.44 9.80
N ASP A 117 10.04 7.47 10.26
CA ASP A 117 9.94 7.92 11.64
C ASP A 117 8.66 8.77 11.83
N TRP A 118 8.46 9.28 13.04
CA TRP A 118 7.34 10.14 13.40
C TRP A 118 7.12 11.32 12.42
N PRO A 119 5.87 11.70 12.08
CA PRO A 119 5.58 12.74 11.10
C PRO A 119 6.37 14.02 11.31
N GLY A 120 7.09 14.45 10.28
CA GLY A 120 8.02 15.58 10.32
C GLY A 120 9.47 15.20 10.67
N LYS A 121 9.75 13.92 10.98
CA LYS A 121 11.11 13.36 11.10
C LYS A 121 11.54 12.66 9.82
N ALA A 122 12.76 12.12 9.86
CA ALA A 122 13.40 11.54 8.71
C ALA A 122 12.72 10.24 8.26
N SER A 123 12.78 9.98 6.96
CA SER A 123 12.74 8.63 6.44
C SER A 123 14.18 8.14 6.26
N VAL A 124 14.44 6.91 6.67
CA VAL A 124 15.76 6.29 6.61
C VAL A 124 15.66 4.88 6.04
N TRP A 125 16.78 4.33 5.60
CA TRP A 125 16.90 2.89 5.41
C TRP A 125 18.12 2.34 6.17
N HIS A 126 17.97 1.12 6.67
CA HIS A 126 19.01 0.37 7.35
C HIS A 126 19.54 -0.69 6.39
N GLU A 127 20.83 -0.60 6.06
CA GLU A 127 21.50 -1.48 5.11
C GLU A 127 21.81 -2.83 5.72
N ASN A 128 21.36 -3.90 5.09
CA ASN A 128 21.65 -5.25 5.53
C ASN A 128 23.16 -5.53 5.46
N PRO A 129 23.80 -5.90 6.58
CA PRO A 129 25.24 -6.07 6.66
C PRO A 129 25.70 -7.42 6.07
N LYS A 130 24.81 -8.17 5.40
CA LYS A 130 25.10 -9.44 4.70
C LYS A 130 25.58 -10.51 5.65
N GLY A 131 24.88 -10.65 6.77
CA GLY A 131 25.20 -11.58 7.85
C GLY A 131 26.40 -11.18 8.73
N LYS A 132 27.01 -10.01 8.52
CA LYS A 132 28.03 -9.50 9.45
C LYS A 132 27.38 -9.07 10.76
N ALA A 133 28.08 -9.30 11.87
CA ALA A 133 27.63 -8.89 13.19
C ALA A 133 27.64 -7.36 13.36
N GLY A 134 26.76 -6.87 14.23
CA GLY A 134 26.62 -5.45 14.55
C GLY A 134 25.33 -4.84 13.99
N TYR A 135 25.09 -3.58 14.33
CA TYR A 135 23.95 -2.82 13.80
C TYR A 135 24.15 -2.48 12.32
N TRP A 136 23.04 -2.40 11.63
CA TRP A 136 22.94 -2.08 10.22
C TRP A 136 23.29 -0.61 10.00
N PRO A 137 24.11 -0.26 8.99
CA PRO A 137 24.35 1.14 8.64
C PRO A 137 23.05 1.85 8.28
N THR A 138 22.80 3.02 8.87
CA THR A 138 21.62 3.83 8.57
C THR A 138 21.94 4.92 7.56
N HIS A 139 21.10 5.05 6.54
CA HIS A 139 21.19 6.05 5.49
C HIS A 139 19.92 6.89 5.45
N VAL A 140 20.05 8.21 5.33
CA VAL A 140 18.90 9.11 5.24
C VAL A 140 18.35 9.08 3.81
N ILE A 141 17.05 8.82 3.67
CA ILE A 141 16.31 8.96 2.41
C ILE A 141 15.92 10.44 2.28
N HIS A 142 15.21 10.96 3.28
CA HIS A 142 14.81 12.36 3.35
C HIS A 142 14.72 12.83 4.80
N SER A 143 14.99 14.11 5.06
CA SER A 143 15.12 14.61 6.43
C SER A 143 13.79 14.86 7.15
N SER A 144 12.68 14.97 6.41
CA SER A 144 11.37 15.27 6.99
C SER A 144 10.23 14.79 6.08
N VAL A 145 9.47 13.78 6.53
CA VAL A 145 8.25 13.30 5.85
C VAL A 145 7.05 13.56 6.77
N GLY A 146 6.09 14.36 6.32
CA GLY A 146 5.01 14.90 7.17
C GLY A 146 3.72 14.10 7.21
N ASN A 147 3.53 13.17 6.28
CA ASN A 147 2.33 12.37 6.14
C ASN A 147 2.35 11.23 7.18
N GLU A 148 1.20 10.88 7.75
CA GLU A 148 1.12 9.78 8.74
C GLU A 148 1.08 8.39 8.11
N SER A 149 0.72 8.29 6.83
CA SER A 149 0.55 7.04 6.09
C SER A 149 1.21 7.10 4.70
N PRO A 150 2.49 7.53 4.57
CA PRO A 150 3.15 7.61 3.28
C PRO A 150 3.22 6.23 2.63
N MET A 151 3.21 6.22 1.30
CA MET A 151 3.10 4.99 0.52
C MET A 151 4.41 4.66 -0.17
N LEU A 152 4.72 3.38 -0.29
CA LEU A 152 5.79 2.88 -1.14
C LEU A 152 5.16 2.29 -2.41
N VAL A 153 5.30 2.97 -3.55
CA VAL A 153 4.59 2.69 -4.82
C VAL A 153 5.49 2.98 -6.01
N ASP A 154 5.32 2.26 -7.12
CA ASP A 154 6.05 2.52 -8.37
C ASP A 154 5.46 3.74 -9.09
N ILE A 155 6.09 4.90 -8.92
CA ILE A 155 5.53 6.18 -9.39
C ILE A 155 5.89 6.41 -10.85
N ASP A 156 7.13 6.14 -11.24
CA ASP A 156 7.59 6.42 -12.60
C ASP A 156 7.54 5.22 -13.56
N GLY A 157 7.07 4.06 -13.08
CA GLY A 157 6.86 2.86 -13.87
C GLY A 157 8.15 2.11 -14.17
N ASP A 158 9.21 2.32 -13.38
CA ASP A 158 10.50 1.65 -13.56
C ASP A 158 10.55 0.24 -12.95
N GLY A 159 9.47 -0.18 -12.26
CA GLY A 159 9.36 -1.47 -11.59
C GLY A 159 9.96 -1.49 -10.19
N ARG A 160 10.42 -0.35 -9.67
CA ARG A 160 10.86 -0.16 -8.28
C ARG A 160 9.87 0.70 -7.53
N LEU A 161 9.79 0.47 -6.22
CA LEU A 161 8.89 1.25 -5.39
C LEU A 161 9.60 2.49 -4.87
N ASP A 162 8.89 3.61 -4.96
CA ASP A 162 9.30 4.94 -4.53
C ASP A 162 8.47 5.40 -3.33
N LEU A 163 8.99 6.35 -2.56
CA LEU A 163 8.30 6.86 -1.37
C LEU A 163 7.49 8.12 -1.72
N LEU A 164 6.17 8.02 -1.61
CA LEU A 164 5.20 9.10 -1.79
C LEU A 164 4.82 9.73 -0.44
N GLY A 165 4.86 11.05 -0.35
CA GLY A 165 4.48 11.79 0.85
C GLY A 165 4.53 13.30 0.70
N ASN A 166 4.79 14.01 1.79
CA ASN A 166 5.04 15.45 1.76
C ASN A 166 6.29 15.80 2.57
N ASP A 167 6.94 16.89 2.18
CA ASP A 167 7.98 17.57 2.94
C ASP A 167 7.35 18.74 3.68
N PRO A 168 7.13 18.63 5.01
CA PRO A 168 6.46 19.68 5.76
C PRO A 168 7.36 20.87 6.07
N THR A 169 8.68 20.72 5.91
CA THR A 169 9.62 21.82 6.07
C THR A 169 9.65 22.70 4.83
N ALA A 170 9.71 22.07 3.65
CA ALA A 170 9.63 22.76 2.36
C ALA A 170 8.19 23.11 1.95
N LYS A 171 7.20 22.57 2.67
CA LYS A 171 5.76 22.64 2.37
C LYS A 171 5.44 22.20 0.94
N LYS A 172 5.84 20.98 0.59
CA LYS A 172 5.61 20.40 -0.74
C LYS A 172 5.04 19.00 -0.64
N VAL A 173 4.22 18.61 -1.61
CA VAL A 173 3.94 17.19 -1.87
C VAL A 173 5.06 16.67 -2.76
N ILE A 174 5.67 15.56 -2.37
CA ILE A 174 6.88 15.05 -3.00
C ILE A 174 6.80 13.54 -3.20
N TRP A 175 7.62 13.05 -4.11
CA TRP A 175 8.03 11.66 -4.08
C TRP A 175 9.54 11.54 -4.14
N LEU A 176 10.04 10.42 -3.66
CA LEU A 176 11.46 10.12 -3.52
C LEU A 176 11.72 8.85 -4.31
N GLN A 177 12.44 8.99 -5.43
CA GLN A 177 12.82 7.89 -6.30
C GLN A 177 13.88 7.03 -5.64
N ALA A 178 13.67 5.73 -5.63
CA ALA A 178 14.66 4.78 -5.13
C ALA A 178 15.89 4.68 -6.06
N PRO A 179 17.10 4.32 -5.57
CA PRO A 179 18.31 4.29 -6.39
C PRO A 179 18.28 3.29 -7.56
N VAL A 180 18.21 3.76 -8.80
CA VAL A 180 17.92 2.90 -9.97
C VAL A 180 19.09 2.04 -10.45
N LYS A 181 20.32 2.27 -9.97
CA LYS A 181 21.47 1.40 -10.28
C LYS A 181 22.05 0.72 -9.06
N LYS A 182 22.58 -0.48 -9.29
CA LYS A 182 23.32 -1.26 -8.30
C LYS A 182 24.44 -0.46 -7.64
N GLY A 183 24.40 -0.44 -6.30
CA GLY A 183 25.36 0.25 -5.44
C GLY A 183 25.07 1.73 -5.23
N GLU A 184 24.07 2.31 -5.91
CA GLU A 184 23.61 3.66 -5.59
C GLU A 184 22.78 3.63 -4.29
N THR A 185 22.95 4.65 -3.45
CA THR A 185 22.24 4.78 -2.16
C THR A 185 21.41 6.04 -2.05
N LYS A 186 21.58 6.96 -3.01
CA LYS A 186 20.94 8.27 -3.02
C LYS A 186 19.57 8.18 -3.67
N TRP A 187 18.56 8.62 -2.93
CA TRP A 187 17.21 8.81 -3.45
C TRP A 187 17.11 10.18 -4.13
N GLU A 188 16.40 10.23 -5.25
CA GLU A 188 16.16 11.48 -5.99
C GLU A 188 14.80 12.06 -5.62
N LYS A 189 14.75 13.34 -5.25
CA LYS A 189 13.51 14.00 -4.84
C LYS A 189 12.84 14.68 -6.03
N PHE A 190 11.54 14.45 -6.15
CA PHE A 190 10.68 15.07 -7.13
C PHE A 190 9.50 15.77 -6.43
N THR A 191 9.07 16.91 -6.99
CA THR A 191 7.94 17.71 -6.50
C THR A 191 6.68 17.35 -7.28
N ILE A 192 5.59 17.05 -6.58
CA ILE A 192 4.23 16.92 -7.15
C ILE A 192 3.49 18.26 -7.06
N SER A 193 3.67 18.97 -5.94
CA SER A 193 3.00 20.26 -5.70
C SER A 193 3.86 21.19 -4.86
N ASN A 194 3.98 22.43 -5.34
CA ASN A 194 4.51 23.60 -4.64
C ASN A 194 3.40 24.43 -3.96
N ASP A 195 2.13 24.03 -4.04
CA ASP A 195 1.06 24.69 -3.29
C ASP A 195 1.23 24.43 -1.79
N GLU A 196 1.69 25.44 -1.06
CA GLU A 196 1.97 25.35 0.38
C GLU A 196 0.74 25.06 1.24
N THR A 197 -0.48 25.09 0.69
CA THR A 197 -1.74 24.99 1.45
C THR A 197 -2.38 23.61 1.40
N ILE A 198 -1.99 22.75 0.46
CA ILE A 198 -2.66 21.46 0.20
C ILE A 198 -1.72 20.30 0.57
N ALA A 199 -2.07 19.57 1.64
CA ALA A 199 -1.37 18.34 2.07
C ALA A 199 0.14 18.51 2.33
N THR A 200 0.53 19.67 2.85
CA THR A 200 1.93 20.05 3.06
C THR A 200 2.34 20.07 4.53
N HIS A 201 1.44 19.88 5.48
CA HIS A 201 1.76 20.04 6.90
C HIS A 201 2.25 18.74 7.54
N MET A 202 2.84 18.86 8.73
CA MET A 202 3.10 17.73 9.61
C MET A 202 1.76 17.16 10.10
N TYR A 203 1.62 15.83 10.16
CA TYR A 203 0.35 15.12 10.38
C TYR A 203 -0.65 15.28 9.24
N THR A 204 -0.15 15.34 8.00
CA THR A 204 -1.05 15.24 6.85
C THR A 204 -1.65 13.83 6.81
N HIS A 205 -2.97 13.76 6.70
CA HIS A 205 -3.76 12.55 6.60
C HIS A 205 -4.26 12.36 5.17
N GLY A 206 -4.43 11.11 4.75
CA GLY A 206 -4.94 10.76 3.44
C GLY A 206 -3.89 11.02 2.36
N ILE A 207 -3.25 9.96 1.89
CA ILE A 207 -2.57 9.99 0.60
C ILE A 207 -2.88 8.72 -0.17
N GLY A 208 -3.10 8.88 -1.47
CA GLY A 208 -3.41 7.78 -2.38
C GLY A 208 -2.65 7.90 -3.68
N TYR A 209 -2.54 6.76 -4.38
CA TYR A 209 -1.95 6.68 -5.70
C TYR A 209 -2.77 5.74 -6.59
N GLY A 210 -3.35 6.27 -7.66
CA GLY A 210 -4.38 5.56 -8.42
C GLY A 210 -4.86 6.34 -9.63
N ASP A 211 -5.33 5.67 -10.67
CA ASP A 211 -5.89 6.31 -11.86
C ASP A 211 -7.33 6.74 -11.54
N ILE A 212 -7.55 8.00 -11.15
CA ILE A 212 -8.86 8.44 -10.66
C ILE A 212 -9.76 8.99 -11.76
N ASN A 213 -9.19 9.33 -12.92
CA ASN A 213 -9.90 9.90 -14.05
C ASN A 213 -10.09 8.90 -15.22
N GLY A 214 -9.52 7.70 -15.13
CA GLY A 214 -9.64 6.62 -16.11
C GLY A 214 -8.78 6.80 -17.35
N ASP A 215 -7.74 7.65 -17.30
CA ASP A 215 -6.92 7.97 -18.46
C ASP A 215 -5.70 7.04 -18.65
N GLY A 216 -5.55 6.06 -17.77
CA GLY A 216 -4.47 5.08 -17.78
C GLY A 216 -3.19 5.54 -17.09
N ARG A 217 -3.14 6.77 -16.56
CA ARG A 217 -2.04 7.26 -15.72
C ARG A 217 -2.47 7.28 -14.27
N LYS A 218 -1.52 7.13 -13.36
CA LYS A 218 -1.78 7.17 -11.93
C LYS A 218 -1.67 8.61 -11.43
N ASP A 219 -2.61 8.98 -10.58
CA ASP A 219 -2.76 10.28 -9.95
C ASP A 219 -2.40 10.19 -8.46
N VAL A 220 -2.10 11.32 -7.84
CA VAL A 220 -1.88 11.41 -6.39
C VAL A 220 -3.09 12.03 -5.73
N LEU A 221 -3.68 11.35 -4.76
CA LEU A 221 -4.93 11.75 -4.11
C LEU A 221 -4.70 12.22 -2.69
N VAL A 222 -5.49 13.20 -2.26
CA VAL A 222 -5.65 13.66 -0.88
C VAL A 222 -7.13 13.92 -0.62
N LYS A 223 -7.54 14.08 0.65
CA LYS A 223 -8.97 14.27 0.99
C LYS A 223 -9.70 15.42 0.26
N ASN A 224 -8.96 16.43 -0.19
CA ASN A 224 -9.50 17.64 -0.83
C ASN A 224 -9.35 17.66 -2.37
N GLY A 225 -8.85 16.58 -2.99
CA GLY A 225 -8.63 16.55 -4.42
C GLY A 225 -7.51 15.61 -4.85
N TRP A 226 -7.06 15.77 -6.09
CA TRP A 226 -6.03 14.93 -6.66
C TRP A 226 -5.17 15.69 -7.67
N TRP A 227 -3.92 15.28 -7.79
CA TRP A 227 -3.00 15.77 -8.79
C TRP A 227 -2.94 14.80 -9.96
N GLU A 228 -3.22 15.31 -11.15
CA GLU A 228 -3.22 14.55 -12.40
C GLU A 228 -1.80 14.13 -12.78
N GLY A 229 -1.61 12.82 -12.95
CA GLY A 229 -0.36 12.25 -13.42
C GLY A 229 0.04 12.85 -14.78
N PRO A 230 1.28 13.34 -14.97
CA PRO A 230 1.69 14.02 -16.19
C PRO A 230 1.83 13.04 -17.37
N ALA A 231 1.37 13.46 -18.56
CA ALA A 231 1.41 12.64 -19.77
C ALA A 231 2.83 12.31 -20.24
N GLU A 232 3.80 13.18 -19.94
CA GLU A 232 5.21 13.00 -20.27
C GLU A 232 5.93 12.00 -19.34
N GLY A 233 5.29 11.65 -18.22
CA GLY A 233 5.79 10.77 -17.16
C GLY A 233 6.22 11.54 -15.90
N PRO A 234 5.94 11.02 -14.68
CA PRO A 234 6.28 11.65 -13.40
C PRO A 234 7.70 12.18 -13.29
N ALA A 235 8.71 11.36 -13.62
CA ALA A 235 10.12 11.75 -13.52
C ALA A 235 10.56 12.86 -14.51
N LYS A 236 9.79 13.11 -15.59
CA LYS A 236 10.16 14.13 -16.60
C LYS A 236 9.67 15.54 -16.25
N VAL A 237 8.54 15.64 -15.55
CA VAL A 237 7.92 16.94 -15.19
C VAL A 237 8.41 17.43 -13.83
N ALA A 238 8.88 16.54 -12.95
CA ALA A 238 8.77 16.77 -11.51
C ALA A 238 10.07 17.09 -10.72
N LYS A 239 11.16 17.65 -11.27
CA LYS A 239 12.22 18.13 -10.34
C LYS A 239 11.71 19.29 -9.48
N ASP A 240 11.05 20.26 -10.12
CA ASP A 240 10.44 21.43 -9.48
C ASP A 240 9.06 21.83 -10.07
N GLY A 241 8.48 21.03 -10.98
CA GLY A 241 7.21 21.33 -11.65
C GLY A 241 5.99 20.78 -10.91
N ASP A 242 4.85 21.46 -11.06
CA ASP A 242 3.58 21.07 -10.43
C ASP A 242 2.74 20.18 -11.34
N TRP A 243 2.17 19.13 -10.76
CA TRP A 243 1.09 18.39 -11.38
C TRP A 243 -0.20 19.21 -11.32
N LYS A 244 -1.12 18.96 -12.25
CA LYS A 244 -2.38 19.71 -12.30
C LYS A 244 -3.31 19.22 -11.20
N PHE A 245 -3.70 20.11 -10.29
CA PHE A 245 -4.64 19.77 -9.21
C PHE A 245 -6.11 19.89 -9.64
N HIS A 246 -6.91 18.92 -9.23
CA HIS A 246 -8.36 18.87 -9.42
C HIS A 246 -9.03 18.76 -8.04
N PRO A 247 -9.81 19.78 -7.61
CA PRO A 247 -10.53 19.71 -6.34
C PRO A 247 -11.56 18.57 -6.33
N ALA A 248 -11.65 17.84 -5.21
CA ALA A 248 -12.67 16.83 -4.98
C ALA A 248 -12.97 16.74 -3.48
N ASP A 249 -14.22 16.45 -3.12
CA ASP A 249 -14.54 16.04 -1.76
C ASP A 249 -14.34 14.53 -1.67
N LEU A 250 -13.23 14.10 -1.05
CA LEU A 250 -12.91 12.70 -0.80
C LEU A 250 -12.98 12.39 0.70
N GLY A 251 -13.82 13.14 1.43
CA GLY A 251 -14.15 12.85 2.82
C GLY A 251 -13.22 13.49 3.84
N LYS A 252 -13.05 12.79 4.96
CA LYS A 252 -12.38 13.31 6.18
C LYS A 252 -10.93 12.83 6.26
N ASP A 253 -10.26 13.18 7.35
CA ASP A 253 -8.93 12.65 7.67
C ASP A 253 -8.98 11.11 7.71
N CYS A 254 -8.13 10.50 6.90
CA CYS A 254 -8.07 9.07 6.67
C CYS A 254 -6.61 8.60 6.62
N SER A 255 -6.40 7.29 6.64
CA SER A 255 -5.08 6.66 6.47
C SER A 255 -4.67 6.62 4.98
N GLN A 256 -4.55 5.42 4.39
CA GLN A 256 -4.32 5.25 2.96
C GLN A 256 -5.62 5.49 2.17
N MET A 257 -5.50 6.02 0.96
CA MET A 257 -6.61 6.17 0.01
C MET A 257 -6.38 5.26 -1.19
N TYR A 258 -7.33 4.37 -1.48
CA TYR A 258 -7.21 3.43 -2.59
C TYR A 258 -8.24 3.71 -3.69
N VAL A 259 -7.81 3.57 -4.94
CA VAL A 259 -8.61 3.87 -6.13
C VAL A 259 -8.99 2.59 -6.84
N MET A 260 -10.29 2.34 -7.01
CA MET A 260 -10.82 1.25 -7.81
C MET A 260 -12.28 1.50 -8.18
N ASP A 261 -12.75 0.99 -9.33
CA ASP A 261 -14.18 0.93 -9.66
C ASP A 261 -14.89 -0.07 -8.73
N LEU A 262 -15.62 0.45 -7.73
CA LEU A 262 -16.26 -0.36 -6.69
C LEU A 262 -17.69 -0.76 -7.07
N ASN A 263 -18.37 -0.01 -7.94
CA ASN A 263 -19.76 -0.28 -8.32
C ASN A 263 -19.90 -0.91 -9.74
N GLY A 264 -18.79 -1.02 -10.48
CA GLY A 264 -18.72 -1.57 -11.83
C GLY A 264 -19.29 -0.65 -12.90
N ASP A 265 -19.32 0.67 -12.68
CA ASP A 265 -19.86 1.65 -13.63
C ASP A 265 -18.82 2.22 -14.61
N GLY A 266 -17.55 1.85 -14.44
CA GLY A 266 -16.43 2.28 -15.27
C GLY A 266 -15.79 3.60 -14.84
N LEU A 267 -16.23 4.19 -13.73
CA LEU A 267 -15.56 5.28 -13.04
C LEU A 267 -14.82 4.72 -11.82
N ASN A 268 -13.63 5.26 -11.54
CA ASN A 268 -12.87 4.81 -10.38
C ASN A 268 -13.33 5.57 -9.13
N ASP A 269 -13.64 4.81 -8.09
CA ASP A 269 -14.05 5.29 -6.77
C ASP A 269 -12.86 5.36 -5.81
N VAL A 270 -13.09 5.87 -4.59
CA VAL A 270 -12.07 5.94 -3.54
C VAL A 270 -12.51 5.23 -2.26
N LEU A 271 -11.74 4.25 -1.80
CA LEU A 271 -11.87 3.61 -0.50
C LEU A 271 -10.97 4.33 0.52
N THR A 272 -11.55 4.70 1.67
CA THR A 272 -10.84 5.37 2.77
C THR A 272 -11.22 4.79 4.13
N ALA A 273 -10.33 4.93 5.11
CA ALA A 273 -10.54 4.47 6.47
C ALA A 273 -10.16 5.57 7.47
N SER A 274 -11.01 5.76 8.49
CA SER A 274 -10.90 6.81 9.50
C SER A 274 -9.60 6.74 10.30
N ALA A 275 -8.85 7.83 10.30
CA ALA A 275 -7.63 7.91 11.10
C ALA A 275 -7.93 7.96 12.61
N HIS A 276 -8.88 8.82 13.02
CA HIS A 276 -9.04 9.25 14.42
C HIS A 276 -10.46 9.02 14.98
N ASP A 277 -11.40 8.59 14.15
CA ASP A 277 -12.82 8.44 14.53
C ASP A 277 -13.36 7.07 14.10
N TYR A 278 -14.65 6.82 14.27
CA TYR A 278 -15.35 5.69 13.67
C TYR A 278 -15.58 5.91 12.17
N GLY A 279 -15.27 4.89 11.37
CA GLY A 279 -15.68 4.87 9.97
C GLY A 279 -14.72 4.19 9.01
N ILE A 280 -15.33 3.55 8.02
CA ILE A 280 -14.71 3.07 6.79
C ILE A 280 -15.68 3.48 5.70
N TRP A 281 -15.18 4.07 4.62
CA TRP A 281 -16.02 4.69 3.60
C TRP A 281 -15.56 4.32 2.22
N TRP A 282 -16.49 4.37 1.27
CA TRP A 282 -16.15 4.57 -0.12
C TRP A 282 -16.82 5.82 -0.69
N HIS A 283 -16.18 6.41 -1.68
CA HIS A 283 -16.58 7.66 -2.31
C HIS A 283 -16.83 7.35 -3.79
N GLU A 284 -18.10 7.25 -4.12
CA GLU A 284 -18.61 6.95 -5.45
C GLU A 284 -18.40 8.15 -6.37
N GLN A 285 -17.66 7.94 -7.45
CA GLN A 285 -17.49 8.95 -8.49
C GLN A 285 -18.69 8.92 -9.44
N GLY A 286 -19.21 10.09 -9.79
CA GLY A 286 -20.19 10.27 -10.86
C GLY A 286 -19.82 11.43 -11.77
N LYS A 287 -20.67 11.75 -12.75
CA LYS A 287 -20.52 12.95 -13.59
C LYS A 287 -21.80 13.78 -13.61
N ASP A 288 -21.66 15.10 -13.55
CA ASP A 288 -22.77 16.01 -13.76
C ASP A 288 -23.08 16.20 -15.26
N ASP A 289 -24.10 17.00 -15.59
CA ASP A 289 -24.51 17.29 -16.97
C ASP A 289 -23.42 18.00 -17.81
N LYS A 290 -22.38 18.55 -17.16
CA LYS A 290 -21.23 19.20 -17.81
C LYS A 290 -20.05 18.24 -17.97
N GLY A 291 -20.15 17.03 -17.42
CA GLY A 291 -19.09 16.02 -17.42
C GLY A 291 -18.07 16.20 -16.30
N GLU A 292 -18.32 17.08 -15.34
CA GLU A 292 -17.44 17.29 -14.17
C GLU A 292 -17.69 16.20 -13.12
N SER A 293 -16.63 15.79 -12.42
CA SER A 293 -16.72 14.74 -11.40
C SER A 293 -17.61 15.18 -10.24
N THR A 294 -18.48 14.28 -9.80
CA THR A 294 -19.31 14.42 -8.60
C THR A 294 -19.01 13.27 -7.65
N TRP A 295 -19.27 13.46 -6.35
CA TRP A 295 -18.93 12.49 -5.32
C TRP A 295 -20.11 12.19 -4.42
N ARG A 296 -20.37 10.89 -4.17
CA ARG A 296 -21.31 10.43 -3.16
C ARG A 296 -20.60 9.54 -2.15
N HIS A 297 -20.76 9.85 -0.87
CA HIS A 297 -20.07 9.12 0.20
C HIS A 297 -20.97 8.05 0.81
N HIS A 298 -20.41 6.85 1.00
CA HIS A 298 -21.09 5.70 1.55
C HIS A 298 -20.30 5.16 2.74
N SER A 299 -21.01 4.75 3.81
CA SER A 299 -20.41 4.07 4.95
C SER A 299 -20.35 2.57 4.68
N ILE A 300 -19.18 1.97 4.89
CA ILE A 300 -18.98 0.52 4.86
C ILE A 300 -19.17 -0.05 6.27
N ASP A 301 -18.49 0.52 7.26
CA ASP A 301 -18.59 0.14 8.66
C ASP A 301 -18.31 1.36 9.54
N ASN A 302 -19.00 1.49 10.66
CA ASN A 302 -18.82 2.57 11.64
C ASN A 302 -18.89 2.05 13.09
N THR A 303 -18.66 0.74 13.29
CA THR A 303 -18.86 0.05 14.57
C THR A 303 -17.60 -0.04 15.42
N PHE A 304 -16.45 0.40 14.91
CA PHE A 304 -15.19 0.52 15.64
C PHE A 304 -14.37 1.71 15.10
N SER A 305 -13.48 2.23 15.94
CA SER A 305 -12.74 3.47 15.67
C SER A 305 -11.28 3.25 15.25
N GLN A 306 -10.67 4.34 14.77
CA GLN A 306 -9.23 4.46 14.50
C GLN A 306 -8.71 3.40 13.52
N THR A 307 -9.36 3.28 12.37
CA THR A 307 -8.99 2.41 11.25
C THR A 307 -7.77 2.94 10.48
N HIS A 308 -6.69 3.19 11.23
CA HIS A 308 -5.56 3.99 10.78
C HIS A 308 -4.53 3.25 9.91
N GLY A 309 -4.79 1.99 9.58
CA GLY A 309 -3.98 1.21 8.65
C GLY A 309 -4.88 0.32 7.80
N LEU A 310 -4.70 0.37 6.48
CA LEU A 310 -5.53 -0.32 5.50
C LEU A 310 -4.64 -0.96 4.42
N ALA A 311 -4.92 -2.21 4.07
CA ALA A 311 -4.25 -2.89 2.97
C ALA A 311 -5.26 -3.65 2.11
N LEU A 312 -4.97 -3.73 0.80
CA LEU A 312 -5.79 -4.41 -0.19
C LEU A 312 -5.18 -5.75 -0.58
N ALA A 313 -6.02 -6.78 -0.70
CA ALA A 313 -5.61 -8.10 -1.17
C ALA A 313 -6.84 -8.98 -1.48
N ASP A 314 -6.72 -9.92 -2.41
CA ASP A 314 -7.68 -11.02 -2.59
C ASP A 314 -7.41 -12.11 -1.53
N ILE A 315 -8.03 -11.99 -0.36
CA ILE A 315 -7.72 -12.83 0.81
C ILE A 315 -8.28 -14.24 0.63
N ASN A 316 -9.44 -14.37 -0.02
CA ASN A 316 -10.13 -15.65 -0.22
C ASN A 316 -9.86 -16.30 -1.59
N GLY A 317 -9.10 -15.65 -2.48
CA GLY A 317 -8.77 -16.13 -3.81
C GLY A 317 -9.96 -16.19 -4.76
N ASP A 318 -10.98 -15.35 -4.56
CA ASP A 318 -12.18 -15.30 -5.40
C ASP A 318 -12.05 -14.37 -6.62
N GLY A 319 -10.91 -13.67 -6.73
CA GLY A 319 -10.58 -12.74 -7.80
C GLY A 319 -11.02 -11.31 -7.54
N ASN A 320 -11.71 -11.03 -6.42
CA ASN A 320 -12.08 -9.68 -6.02
C ASN A 320 -11.10 -9.17 -4.96
N ILE A 321 -10.73 -7.89 -5.07
CA ILE A 321 -9.82 -7.28 -4.11
C ILE A 321 -10.59 -6.91 -2.85
N ASP A 322 -10.27 -7.59 -1.76
CA ASP A 322 -10.78 -7.28 -0.44
C ASP A 322 -9.89 -6.25 0.27
N PHE A 323 -10.22 -5.92 1.52
CA PHE A 323 -9.31 -5.16 2.37
C PHE A 323 -9.22 -5.68 3.80
N VAL A 324 -8.08 -5.43 4.43
CA VAL A 324 -7.83 -5.69 5.86
C VAL A 324 -7.53 -4.37 6.55
N THR A 325 -8.20 -4.15 7.68
CA THR A 325 -7.94 -3.02 8.57
C THR A 325 -8.26 -3.42 10.00
N GLY A 326 -8.04 -2.51 10.94
CA GLY A 326 -8.33 -2.73 12.34
C GLY A 326 -8.15 -1.46 13.13
N LYS A 327 -8.35 -1.55 14.43
CA LYS A 327 -8.16 -0.41 15.32
C LYS A 327 -6.68 -0.19 15.61
N ARG A 328 -6.20 1.04 15.46
CA ARG A 328 -4.91 1.48 16.01
C ARG A 328 -5.05 1.61 17.52
N TYR A 329 -4.35 0.75 18.25
CA TYR A 329 -4.48 0.71 19.71
C TYR A 329 -3.73 1.87 20.36
N PHE A 330 -4.49 2.74 21.05
CA PHE A 330 -3.96 3.93 21.73
C PHE A 330 -3.28 4.94 20.80
N ALA A 331 -3.87 5.24 19.63
CA ALA A 331 -3.28 6.15 18.65
C ALA A 331 -2.83 7.47 19.30
N HIS A 332 -3.75 8.13 20.01
CA HIS A 332 -3.53 9.43 20.67
C HIS A 332 -3.65 9.36 22.19
N HIS A 333 -3.12 8.31 22.81
CA HIS A 333 -2.87 8.26 24.26
C HIS A 333 -4.11 8.44 25.15
N GLY A 334 -5.24 7.86 24.78
CA GLY A 334 -6.47 8.00 25.58
C GLY A 334 -7.53 8.91 24.96
N ASN A 335 -7.18 9.70 23.93
CA ASN A 335 -7.96 10.88 23.55
C ASN A 335 -8.94 10.67 22.39
N ASP A 336 -8.78 9.61 21.61
CA ASP A 336 -9.65 9.35 20.46
C ASP A 336 -10.98 8.70 20.87
N PRO A 337 -12.05 8.87 20.08
CA PRO A 337 -13.25 8.05 20.19
C PRO A 337 -12.94 6.55 20.20
N GLY A 338 -13.70 5.81 21.03
CA GLY A 338 -13.59 4.36 21.12
C GLY A 338 -12.26 3.84 21.67
N GLU A 339 -11.37 4.69 22.19
CA GLU A 339 -9.98 4.34 22.53
C GLU A 339 -9.79 3.11 23.44
N PHE A 340 -10.73 2.85 24.36
CA PHE A 340 -10.69 1.69 25.26
C PHE A 340 -11.45 0.46 24.74
N GLU A 341 -12.05 0.54 23.55
CA GLU A 341 -12.68 -0.59 22.87
C GLU A 341 -11.65 -1.64 22.40
N PRO A 342 -12.07 -2.88 22.10
CA PRO A 342 -11.17 -3.94 21.66
C PRO A 342 -10.28 -3.54 20.46
N ALA A 343 -9.03 -3.97 20.49
CA ALA A 343 -8.08 -3.76 19.40
C ALA A 343 -8.32 -4.80 18.29
N VAL A 344 -9.35 -4.56 17.49
CA VAL A 344 -9.83 -5.47 16.44
C VAL A 344 -8.98 -5.43 15.19
N ILE A 345 -8.97 -6.55 14.46
CA ILE A 345 -8.52 -6.68 13.08
C ILE A 345 -9.63 -7.43 12.33
N TYR A 346 -10.05 -6.85 11.21
CA TYR A 346 -11.07 -7.40 10.34
C TYR A 346 -10.57 -7.51 8.91
N TRP A 347 -11.01 -8.56 8.24
CA TRP A 347 -11.01 -8.65 6.78
C TRP A 347 -12.42 -8.35 6.27
N PHE A 348 -12.52 -7.50 5.25
CA PHE A 348 -13.77 -7.12 4.61
C PHE A 348 -13.80 -7.69 3.21
N GLU A 349 -14.51 -8.81 3.07
CA GLU A 349 -14.69 -9.53 1.82
C GLU A 349 -15.59 -8.71 0.88
N TYR A 350 -15.02 -8.25 -0.23
CA TYR A 350 -15.70 -7.40 -1.19
C TYR A 350 -16.69 -8.21 -2.03
N LYS A 351 -17.92 -7.71 -2.13
CA LYS A 351 -19.00 -8.28 -2.94
C LYS A 351 -19.35 -7.30 -4.05
N PRO A 352 -18.84 -7.51 -5.28
CA PRO A 352 -19.04 -6.59 -6.37
C PRO A 352 -20.50 -6.57 -6.83
N GLY A 353 -20.90 -5.42 -7.36
CA GLY A 353 -22.20 -5.19 -7.94
C GLY A 353 -22.51 -3.71 -8.01
N LYS A 354 -23.61 -3.33 -8.69
CA LYS A 354 -24.05 -1.93 -8.81
C LYS A 354 -24.25 -1.22 -7.48
N VAL A 355 -24.51 -2.00 -6.44
CA VAL A 355 -24.49 -1.56 -5.04
C VAL A 355 -23.49 -2.49 -4.35
N PRO A 356 -22.21 -2.10 -4.26
CA PRO A 356 -21.21 -2.94 -3.63
C PRO A 356 -21.50 -3.14 -2.15
N SER A 357 -21.05 -4.27 -1.61
CA SER A 357 -21.16 -4.57 -0.18
C SER A 357 -19.94 -5.32 0.31
N TRP A 358 -19.77 -5.39 1.63
CA TRP A 358 -18.65 -6.07 2.27
C TRP A 358 -19.14 -7.01 3.34
N THR A 359 -18.61 -8.24 3.35
CA THR A 359 -18.83 -9.18 4.45
C THR A 359 -17.64 -9.09 5.40
N ARG A 360 -17.90 -8.68 6.64
CA ARG A 360 -16.86 -8.54 7.66
C ARG A 360 -16.55 -9.88 8.33
N HIS A 361 -15.26 -10.20 8.42
CA HIS A 361 -14.71 -11.38 9.08
C HIS A 361 -13.73 -10.96 10.18
N GLU A 362 -13.95 -11.43 11.42
CA GLU A 362 -13.02 -11.19 12.53
C GLU A 362 -11.76 -12.04 12.38
N ILE A 363 -10.60 -11.38 12.42
CA ILE A 363 -9.29 -12.04 12.47
C ILE A 363 -8.83 -12.19 13.93
N ASP A 364 -8.89 -11.10 14.70
CA ASP A 364 -8.56 -11.06 16.12
C ASP A 364 -9.13 -9.78 16.77
N ASN A 365 -9.41 -9.81 18.07
CA ASN A 365 -9.99 -8.69 18.82
C ASN A 365 -9.09 -8.09 19.92
N ASP A 366 -7.83 -8.55 20.03
CA ASP A 366 -6.84 -8.08 21.00
C ASP A 366 -5.44 -7.96 20.36
N SER A 367 -5.38 -7.38 19.17
CA SER A 367 -4.15 -7.18 18.43
C SER A 367 -4.06 -5.81 17.78
N GLY A 368 -5.12 -5.37 17.11
CA GLY A 368 -5.16 -4.11 16.37
C GLY A 368 -4.19 -4.07 15.21
N VAL A 369 -4.20 -2.94 14.52
CA VAL A 369 -3.23 -2.58 13.47
C VAL A 369 -2.39 -1.40 13.95
N GLY A 370 -1.36 -1.05 13.19
CA GLY A 370 -0.59 0.17 13.38
C GLY A 370 -1.00 1.21 12.33
N LEU A 371 -0.02 1.80 11.65
CA LEU A 371 -0.24 2.76 10.57
C LEU A 371 -0.33 2.11 9.18
N HIS A 372 0.06 0.83 9.08
CA HIS A 372 -0.22 0.00 7.91
C HIS A 372 -0.41 -1.47 8.29
N VAL A 373 -0.85 -2.26 7.32
CA VAL A 373 -1.00 -3.71 7.41
C VAL A 373 -0.19 -4.34 6.29
N THR A 374 0.66 -5.31 6.61
CA THR A 374 1.48 -6.00 5.62
C THR A 374 0.84 -7.34 5.28
N ILE A 375 0.58 -7.58 4.00
CA ILE A 375 -0.11 -8.77 3.50
C ILE A 375 0.72 -9.43 2.41
N GLU A 376 1.24 -10.62 2.68
CA GLU A 376 2.02 -11.40 1.73
C GLU A 376 1.92 -12.89 2.05
N ASP A 377 2.21 -13.75 1.08
CA ASP A 377 2.48 -15.17 1.35
C ASP A 377 3.84 -15.29 2.07
N LEU A 378 3.80 -15.54 3.39
CA LEU A 378 4.97 -15.58 4.27
C LEU A 378 5.65 -16.95 4.21
N ASN A 379 4.86 -18.02 4.09
CA ASN A 379 5.31 -19.40 4.22
C ASN A 379 5.40 -20.17 2.88
N LYS A 380 5.05 -19.50 1.76
CA LYS A 380 5.03 -20.02 0.38
C LYS A 380 3.99 -21.12 0.13
N ASP A 381 2.87 -21.11 0.86
CA ASP A 381 1.77 -22.05 0.68
C ASP A 381 0.68 -21.58 -0.31
N GLY A 382 0.85 -20.37 -0.86
CA GLY A 382 -0.08 -19.73 -1.79
C GLY A 382 -1.26 -19.04 -1.11
N LEU A 383 -1.28 -18.92 0.21
CA LEU A 383 -2.23 -18.14 0.98
C LEU A 383 -1.58 -16.85 1.49
N LEU A 384 -2.38 -15.80 1.66
CA LEU A 384 -1.90 -14.51 2.13
C LEU A 384 -1.95 -14.43 3.66
N ASP A 385 -0.79 -14.18 4.26
CA ASP A 385 -0.62 -13.98 5.69
C ASP A 385 -0.57 -12.49 6.02
N ILE A 386 -0.88 -12.15 7.26
CA ILE A 386 -0.94 -10.75 7.71
C ILE A 386 0.07 -10.53 8.83
N VAL A 387 0.78 -9.40 8.77
CA VAL A 387 1.67 -8.94 9.83
C VAL A 387 1.27 -7.55 10.28
N THR A 388 1.23 -7.35 11.59
CA THR A 388 0.96 -6.04 12.20
C THR A 388 2.01 -5.72 13.27
N GLY A 389 2.39 -4.44 13.35
CA GLY A 389 3.16 -3.86 14.43
C GLY A 389 2.41 -2.67 15.00
N ASN A 390 2.27 -2.57 16.32
CA ASN A 390 1.67 -1.44 17.01
C ASN A 390 2.06 -1.41 18.49
N LYS A 391 1.35 -0.61 19.29
CA LYS A 391 1.56 -0.50 20.73
C LYS A 391 1.34 -1.78 21.53
N LYS A 392 0.69 -2.79 20.94
CA LYS A 392 0.60 -4.13 21.52
C LYS A 392 1.76 -5.05 21.12
N GLY A 393 2.70 -4.58 20.29
CA GLY A 393 3.84 -5.33 19.75
C GLY A 393 3.60 -5.91 18.36
N VAL A 394 4.43 -6.86 17.93
CA VAL A 394 4.43 -7.42 16.56
C VAL A 394 3.80 -8.81 16.54
N ARG A 395 2.90 -9.05 15.57
CA ARG A 395 2.13 -10.29 15.39
C ARG A 395 2.08 -10.74 13.95
N ILE A 396 1.96 -12.05 13.78
CA ILE A 396 1.69 -12.72 12.51
C ILE A 396 0.32 -13.39 12.62
N PHE A 397 -0.45 -13.36 11.54
CA PHE A 397 -1.69 -14.09 11.35
C PHE A 397 -1.53 -14.94 10.11
N THR A 398 -1.18 -16.21 10.32
CA THR A 398 -0.97 -17.15 9.20
C THR A 398 -2.31 -17.69 8.74
N GLN A 399 -2.63 -17.55 7.45
CA GLN A 399 -3.88 -18.02 6.89
C GLN A 399 -3.90 -19.55 6.83
N SER A 400 -5.10 -20.13 6.96
CA SER A 400 -5.36 -21.54 6.67
C SER A 400 -6.75 -21.71 6.08
N ARG A 401 -6.94 -22.75 5.25
CA ARG A 401 -8.15 -23.02 4.48
C ARG A 401 -8.56 -24.48 4.49
#